data_AF-A0A0M2UTX8-F1
#
_entry.id   AF-A0A0M2UTX8-F1
#
_cell.length_a   1.000
_cell.length_b   1.000
_cell.length_c   1.000
_cell.angle_alpha   90.00
_cell.angle_beta   90.00
_cell.angle_gamma   90.00
#
_symmetry.space_group_name_H-M   'P 1'
#
loop_
_entity.id
_entity.type
_entity.pdbx_description
1 polymer ?
#
loop_
_entity_poly.entity_id
_entity_poly.type
_entity_poly.pdbx_seq_one_letter_code
_entity_poly.pdbx_strand_id
1 'polypeptide(L)'
;MDTVAGKKLTTDGLSRELSRLVGKKNVLSALEDRICYSCDGSKQRYVPDIVVRPQSAQDVSATVQFAHENDMPVYPRGAGSGLTGGAVPVKGGIVLDFTQMNHIVEISLKT
;
A
#
# COMPACT_ATOMS: atom_id res chain seq x y z
N MET A 1 -5.39 29.45 -3.83
CA MET A 1 -5.64 29.63 -2.39
C MET A 1 -6.98 28.98 -2.15
N ASP A 2 -6.97 27.79 -1.54
CA ASP A 2 -8.00 27.31 -0.60
C ASP A 2 -7.61 25.89 -0.20
N THR A 3 -7.08 25.83 1.01
CA THR A 3 -6.46 24.70 1.67
C THR A 3 -7.57 23.81 2.21
N VAL A 4 -7.86 22.67 1.56
CA VAL A 4 -8.63 21.61 2.20
C VAL A 4 -7.66 20.88 3.12
N ALA A 5 -7.56 21.35 4.37
CA ALA A 5 -6.91 20.65 5.46
C ALA A 5 -7.74 19.41 5.80
N GLY A 6 -7.63 18.38 4.96
CA GLY A 6 -8.12 17.04 5.26
C GLY A 6 -7.48 16.56 6.55
N LYS A 7 -8.30 16.00 7.43
CA LYS A 7 -7.91 15.51 8.75
C LYS A 7 -6.83 14.42 8.60
N LYS A 8 -5.55 14.80 8.66
CA LYS A 8 -4.44 13.85 8.49
C LYS A 8 -4.44 12.87 9.67
N LEU A 9 -4.91 11.65 9.44
CA LEU A 9 -4.88 10.59 10.44
C LEU A 9 -3.42 10.30 10.83
N THR A 10 -3.20 10.04 12.12
CA THR A 10 -1.90 9.57 12.62
C THR A 10 -1.65 8.14 12.13
N THR A 11 -0.38 7.72 12.06
CA THR A 11 0.01 6.35 11.65
C THR A 11 -0.73 5.28 12.47
N ASP A 12 -0.92 5.50 13.77
CA ASP A 12 -1.66 4.58 14.63
C ASP A 12 -3.15 4.51 14.30
N GLY A 13 -3.74 5.64 13.90
CA GLY A 13 -5.12 5.71 13.43
C GLY A 13 -5.30 4.94 12.12
N LEU A 14 -4.41 5.17 11.16
CA LEU A 14 -4.38 4.44 9.88
C LEU A 14 -4.23 2.94 10.09
N SER A 15 -3.26 2.54 10.92
CA SER A 15 -3.01 1.14 11.25
C SER A 15 -4.25 0.46 11.82
N ARG A 16 -4.96 1.13 12.74
CA ARG A 16 -6.19 0.60 13.35
C ARG A 16 -7.31 0.40 12.34
N GLU A 17 -7.63 1.40 11.54
CA GLU A 17 -8.75 1.31 10.59
C GLU A 17 -8.46 0.29 9.48
N LEU A 18 -7.27 0.34 8.87
CA LEU A 18 -6.88 -0.64 7.85
C LEU A 18 -6.80 -2.05 8.42
N SER A 19 -6.34 -2.22 9.67
CA SER A 19 -6.33 -3.54 10.32
C SER A 19 -7.73 -4.13 10.52
N ARG A 20 -8.77 -3.30 10.65
CA ARG A 20 -10.17 -3.76 10.70
C ARG A 20 -10.66 -4.23 9.33
N LEU A 21 -10.24 -3.56 8.26
CA LEU A 21 -10.67 -3.86 6.90
C LEU A 21 -9.99 -5.10 6.33
N VAL A 22 -8.67 -5.20 6.47
CA VAL A 22 -7.86 -6.25 5.81
C VAL A 22 -7.15 -7.19 6.78
N GLY A 23 -7.32 -7.00 8.10
CA GLY A 23 -6.68 -7.79 9.14
C GLY A 23 -5.30 -7.27 9.55
N LYS A 24 -5.02 -7.29 10.86
CA LYS A 24 -3.79 -6.73 11.47
C LYS A 24 -2.49 -7.26 10.86
N LYS A 25 -2.43 -8.55 10.50
CA LYS A 25 -1.22 -9.18 9.91
C LYS A 25 -0.83 -8.60 8.54
N ASN A 26 -1.78 -7.97 7.86
CA ASN A 26 -1.65 -7.43 6.52
C ASN A 26 -1.27 -5.94 6.51
N VAL A 27 -1.11 -5.32 7.68
CA VAL A 27 -0.79 -3.89 7.80
C VAL A 27 0.54 -3.69 8.51
N LEU A 28 1.46 -2.97 7.87
CA LEU A 28 2.74 -2.61 8.46
C LEU A 28 2.77 -1.11 8.76
N SER A 29 2.93 -0.77 10.03
CA SER A 29 2.92 0.61 10.53
C SER A 29 4.19 1.02 11.24
N ALA A 30 5.04 0.08 11.65
CA ALA A 30 6.31 0.39 12.28
C ALA A 30 7.24 1.10 11.28
N LEU A 31 8.02 2.07 11.76
CA LEU A 31 8.88 2.87 10.89
C LEU A 31 9.89 2.00 10.13
N GLU A 32 10.51 1.04 10.80
CA GLU A 32 11.42 0.05 10.23
C GLU A 32 10.82 -0.75 9.08
N ASP A 33 9.58 -1.24 9.24
CA ASP A 33 8.86 -1.93 8.17
C ASP A 33 8.64 -0.98 6.98
N ARG A 34 8.11 0.22 7.23
CA ARG A 34 7.80 1.19 6.16
C ARG A 34 9.05 1.64 5.40
N ILE A 35 10.21 1.71 6.05
CA ILE A 35 11.49 2.06 5.40
C ILE A 35 11.83 1.02 4.31
N CYS A 36 11.55 -0.27 4.52
CA CYS A 36 11.75 -1.32 3.50
C CYS A 36 10.92 -1.09 2.22
N TYR A 37 9.85 -0.29 2.33
CA TYR A 37 8.96 0.06 1.23
C TYR A 37 9.22 1.45 0.64
N SER A 38 10.27 2.14 1.10
CA SER A 38 10.54 3.53 0.71
C SER A 38 11.18 3.72 -0.66
N CYS A 39 11.73 2.66 -1.24
CA CYS A 39 12.45 2.69 -2.50
C CYS A 39 12.11 1.49 -3.37
N ASP A 40 12.38 1.63 -4.67
CA ASP A 40 12.53 0.54 -5.60
C ASP A 40 14.00 0.44 -6.06
N GLY A 41 14.26 -0.15 -7.24
CA GLY A 41 15.59 -0.19 -7.84
C GLY A 41 16.07 1.16 -8.39
N SER A 42 15.26 2.22 -8.31
CA SER A 42 15.69 3.59 -8.62
C SER A 42 16.58 4.17 -7.50
N LYS A 43 16.98 5.44 -7.66
CA LYS A 43 17.74 6.18 -6.64
C LYS A 43 16.85 7.00 -5.68
N GLN A 44 15.53 6.94 -5.84
CA GLN A 44 14.59 7.74 -5.05
C GLN A 44 14.17 7.02 -3.77
N ARG A 45 13.97 7.78 -2.69
CA ARG A 45 13.52 7.26 -1.39
C ARG A 45 12.51 8.20 -0.74
N TYR A 46 11.32 7.68 -0.45
CA TYR A 46 10.26 8.37 0.29
C TYR A 46 9.57 7.36 1.18
N VAL A 47 9.37 7.65 2.46
CA VAL A 47 8.75 6.68 3.38
C VAL A 47 7.23 6.80 3.27
N PRO A 48 6.48 5.69 3.07
CA PRO A 48 5.03 5.72 3.02
C PRO A 48 4.42 5.99 4.41
N ASP A 49 3.16 6.42 4.45
CA ASP A 49 2.44 6.57 5.72
C ASP A 49 2.06 5.20 6.30
N ILE A 50 1.72 4.23 5.45
CA ILE A 50 1.36 2.86 5.82
C ILE A 50 1.62 1.90 4.66
N VAL A 51 1.83 0.61 4.97
CA VAL A 51 1.94 -0.45 3.96
C VAL A 51 0.83 -1.48 4.19
N VAL A 52 0.18 -1.91 3.12
CA VAL A 52 -0.85 -2.95 3.13
C VAL A 52 -0.45 -4.09 2.21
N ARG A 53 -0.52 -5.33 2.72
CA ARG A 53 -0.22 -6.58 2.00
C ARG A 53 -1.51 -7.40 1.82
N PRO A 54 -2.32 -7.10 0.79
CA PRO A 54 -3.60 -7.78 0.58
C PRO A 54 -3.40 -9.29 0.33
N GLN A 55 -4.40 -10.08 0.68
CA GLN A 55 -4.48 -11.52 0.39
C GLN A 55 -5.62 -11.86 -0.57
N SER A 56 -6.48 -10.90 -0.88
CA SER A 56 -7.67 -11.09 -1.72
C SER A 56 -7.98 -9.84 -2.54
N ALA A 57 -8.82 -10.01 -3.58
CA ALA A 57 -9.34 -8.87 -4.35
C ALA A 57 -10.22 -7.95 -3.47
N GLN A 58 -10.89 -8.52 -2.46
CA GLN A 58 -11.70 -7.77 -1.49
C GLN A 58 -10.82 -6.87 -0.62
N ASP A 59 -9.65 -7.35 -0.17
CA ASP A 59 -8.70 -6.54 0.59
C ASP A 59 -8.21 -5.34 -0.23
N VAL A 60 -7.93 -5.57 -1.52
CA VAL A 60 -7.54 -4.51 -2.47
C VAL A 60 -8.65 -3.48 -2.59
N SER A 61 -9.89 -3.93 -2.87
CA SER A 61 -11.04 -3.04 -3.03
C SER A 61 -11.30 -2.21 -1.77
N ALA A 62 -11.26 -2.83 -0.59
CA ALA A 62 -11.46 -2.15 0.69
C ALA A 62 -10.36 -1.11 0.95
N THR A 63 -9.10 -1.44 0.64
CA THR A 63 -7.96 -0.52 0.82
C THR A 63 -8.03 0.67 -0.12
N VAL A 64 -8.37 0.46 -1.39
CA VAL A 64 -8.50 1.54 -2.38
C VAL A 64 -9.68 2.44 -2.06
N GLN A 65 -10.81 1.87 -1.61
CA GLN A 65 -11.96 2.66 -1.14
C GLN A 65 -11.58 3.53 0.06
N PHE A 66 -10.95 2.93 1.08
CA PHE A 66 -10.45 3.67 2.23
C PHE A 66 -9.50 4.81 1.81
N ALA A 67 -8.59 4.55 0.87
CA ALA A 67 -7.67 5.55 0.37
C ALA A 67 -8.40 6.71 -0.32
N HIS A 68 -9.41 6.42 -1.14
CA HIS A 68 -10.23 7.42 -1.80
C HIS A 68 -10.99 8.30 -0.81
N GLU A 69 -11.63 7.69 0.19
CA GLU A 69 -12.38 8.40 1.22
C GLU A 69 -11.51 9.31 2.11
N ASN A 70 -10.19 9.07 2.15
CA ASN A 70 -9.22 9.80 2.96
C ASN A 70 -8.23 10.63 2.12
N ASP A 71 -8.48 10.81 0.81
CA ASP A 71 -7.60 11.54 -0.12
C ASP A 71 -6.13 11.06 -0.09
N MET A 72 -5.91 9.76 0.11
CA MET A 72 -4.58 9.16 0.20
C MET A 72 -4.14 8.58 -1.15
N PRO A 73 -2.93 8.92 -1.65
CA PRO A 73 -2.39 8.28 -2.84
C PRO A 73 -2.07 6.81 -2.55
N VAL A 74 -2.28 5.95 -3.55
CA VAL A 74 -1.98 4.52 -3.49
C VAL A 74 -0.86 4.21 -4.47
N TYR A 75 0.15 3.48 -4.00
CA TYR A 75 1.31 3.06 -4.75
C TYR A 75 1.33 1.53 -4.86
N PRO A 76 0.91 0.95 -6.00
CA PRO A 76 0.97 -0.48 -6.20
C PRO A 76 2.43 -0.95 -6.30
N ARG A 77 2.75 -2.04 -5.61
CA ARG A 77 4.10 -2.58 -5.55
C ARG A 77 4.09 -4.10 -5.61
N GLY A 78 4.95 -4.66 -6.46
CA GLY A 78 5.33 -6.07 -6.42
C GLY A 78 6.63 -6.25 -5.63
N ALA A 79 7.66 -6.84 -6.24
CA ALA A 79 8.97 -6.98 -5.59
C ALA A 79 9.71 -5.65 -5.34
N GLY A 80 9.35 -4.57 -6.06
CA GLY A 80 10.03 -3.27 -5.95
C GLY A 80 11.35 -3.19 -6.71
N SER A 81 11.53 -3.98 -7.77
CA SER A 81 12.74 -3.96 -8.62
C SER A 81 12.71 -2.94 -9.76
N GLY A 82 11.63 -2.15 -9.88
CA GLY A 82 11.50 -1.13 -10.92
C GLY A 82 12.61 -0.07 -10.82
N LEU A 83 13.10 0.42 -11.96
CA LEU A 83 14.22 1.37 -12.02
C LEU A 83 13.78 2.83 -12.21
N THR A 84 12.50 3.06 -12.46
CA THR A 84 11.95 4.37 -12.85
C THR A 84 11.30 5.13 -11.68
N GLY A 85 11.18 4.52 -10.49
CA GLY A 85 10.50 5.12 -9.35
C GLY A 85 8.99 4.88 -9.31
N GLY A 86 8.46 3.99 -10.15
CA GLY A 86 7.01 3.77 -10.29
C GLY A 86 6.32 3.26 -9.01
N ALA A 87 7.06 2.59 -8.13
CA ALA A 87 6.54 2.09 -6.85
C ALA A 87 6.95 2.97 -5.65
N VAL A 88 7.62 4.10 -5.89
CA VAL A 88 8.15 4.97 -4.83
C VAL A 88 7.05 5.91 -4.33
N PRO A 89 6.75 5.95 -3.02
CA PRO A 89 5.63 6.71 -2.47
C PRO A 89 5.99 8.19 -2.28
N VAL A 90 6.19 8.91 -3.40
CA VAL A 90 6.69 10.30 -3.44
C VAL A 90 5.84 11.31 -2.66
N LYS A 91 4.57 11.00 -2.37
CA LYS A 91 3.64 11.83 -1.58
C LYS A 91 3.23 11.17 -0.25
N GLY A 92 3.98 10.16 0.22
CA GLY A 92 3.56 9.33 1.35
C GLY A 92 2.44 8.38 0.94
N GLY A 93 1.36 8.30 1.73
CA GLY A 93 0.18 7.50 1.40
C GLY A 93 0.35 6.01 1.67
N ILE A 94 -0.36 5.21 0.88
CA ILE A 94 -0.47 3.75 1.06
C ILE A 94 0.39 3.06 0.01
N VAL A 95 1.38 2.27 0.43
CA VAL A 95 1.99 1.27 -0.45
C VAL A 95 1.17 0.00 -0.38
N LEU A 96 0.70 -0.48 -1.54
CA LEU A 96 -0.07 -1.70 -1.68
C LEU A 96 0.82 -2.81 -2.25
N ASP A 97 1.29 -3.70 -1.38
CA ASP A 97 2.27 -4.74 -1.69
C ASP A 97 1.60 -6.08 -2.04
N PHE A 98 1.61 -6.41 -3.32
CA PHE A 98 0.97 -7.61 -3.89
C PHE A 98 1.79 -8.89 -3.74
N THR A 99 2.96 -8.87 -3.08
CA THR A 99 3.84 -10.06 -2.98
C THR A 99 3.18 -11.25 -2.27
N GLN A 100 2.14 -11.02 -1.47
CA GLN A 100 1.35 -12.07 -0.81
C GLN A 100 0.24 -12.67 -1.69
N MET A 101 -0.13 -12.02 -2.80
CA MET A 101 -1.13 -12.54 -3.77
C MET A 101 -0.44 -13.38 -4.85
N ASN A 102 0.21 -14.47 -4.46
CA ASN A 102 1.15 -15.23 -5.30
C ASN A 102 0.66 -16.63 -5.73
N HIS A 103 -0.65 -16.88 -5.65
CA HIS A 103 -1.25 -18.18 -5.99
C HIS A 103 -1.73 -18.23 -7.45
N ILE A 104 -1.48 -19.35 -8.12
CA ILE A 104 -2.11 -19.65 -9.43
C ILE A 104 -3.55 -20.09 -9.16
N VAL A 105 -4.53 -19.33 -9.65
CA VAL A 105 -5.95 -19.57 -9.37
C VAL A 105 -6.55 -20.65 -10.29
N GLU A 106 -6.19 -20.65 -11.56
CA GLU A 106 -6.71 -21.59 -12.55
C GLU A 106 -5.64 -21.90 -13.61
N ILE A 107 -5.62 -23.14 -14.08
CA ILE A 107 -4.87 -23.56 -15.27
C ILE A 107 -5.86 -24.25 -16.21
N SER A 108 -6.18 -23.62 -17.34
CA SER A 108 -7.02 -24.19 -18.37
C SER A 108 -6.15 -24.72 -19.51
N LEU A 109 -5.97 -26.04 -19.57
CA LEU A 109 -5.29 -26.68 -20.69
C LEU A 109 -6.33 -26.98 -21.77
N LYS A 110 -6.20 -26.31 -22.93
CA LYS A 110 -7.03 -26.58 -24.10
C LYS A 110 -6.43 -27.80 -24.82
N THR A 111 -7.04 -28.96 -24.64
CA THR A 111 -6.73 -30.20 -25.39
C THR A 111 -7.66 -30.34 -26.57
#